data_AF-A0A2X2WI24-F1
#
_entry.id   AF-A0A2X2WI24-F1
#
_cell.length_a   1.000
_cell.length_b   1.000
_cell.length_c   1.000
_cell.angle_alpha   90.00
_cell.angle_beta   90.00
_cell.angle_gamma   90.00
#
_symmetry.space_group_name_H-M   'P 1'
#
loop_
_entity.id
_entity.type
_entity.pdbx_description
1 polymer ?
#
loop_
_entity_poly.entity_id
_entity_poly.type
_entity_poly.pdbx_seq_one_letter_code
_entity_poly.pdbx_strand_id
1 'polypeptide(L)'
;MSAFTAWHPVNRHIKRVNDVSFSLKRGEILGIAGLVGAGRTELVQCLFGVWPGRWEGKVMIDNQAVDIRHCQQAIAHGIAMVPEDRKRDGIVPVMAVGKNITLAALDRFTGKISHLDDAAEQKCILESLQRPESENILA
;
A
#
# COMPACT_ATOMS: atom_id res chain seq x y z
N MET A 1 -0.38 12.60 11.58
CA MET A 1 -1.48 11.78 12.13
C MET A 1 -1.59 12.05 13.63
N SER A 2 -2.82 12.09 14.18
CA SER A 2 -3.03 12.27 15.62
C SER A 2 -4.14 11.39 16.19
N ALA A 3 -3.96 11.04 17.47
CA ALA A 3 -4.88 10.31 18.33
C ALA A 3 -5.42 9.01 17.71
N PHE A 4 -4.53 8.22 17.10
CA PHE A 4 -4.92 7.09 16.29
C PHE A 4 -5.08 5.82 17.12
N THR A 5 -6.28 5.23 17.10
CA THR A 5 -6.62 4.03 17.86
C THR A 5 -7.32 3.03 16.94
N ALA A 6 -6.97 1.76 17.04
CA ALA A 6 -7.57 0.68 16.28
C ALA A 6 -7.89 -0.50 17.19
N TRP A 7 -9.05 -1.13 16.97
CA TRP A 7 -9.53 -2.25 17.76
C TRP A 7 -9.46 -3.54 16.95
N HIS A 8 -9.27 -4.64 17.66
CA HIS A 8 -9.33 -5.97 17.06
C HIS A 8 -10.67 -6.18 16.34
N PRO A 9 -10.68 -6.74 15.11
CA PRO A 9 -11.89 -6.83 14.28
C PRO A 9 -13.01 -7.67 14.94
N VAL A 10 -12.62 -8.79 15.56
CA VAL A 10 -13.54 -9.70 16.29
C VAL A 10 -13.74 -9.25 17.75
N ASN A 11 -12.70 -9.25 18.58
CA ASN A 11 -12.81 -8.86 19.99
C ASN A 11 -12.66 -7.34 20.19
N ARG A 12 -13.74 -6.60 19.98
CA ARG A 12 -13.75 -5.13 19.94
C ARG A 12 -13.39 -4.42 21.25
N HIS A 13 -13.22 -5.15 22.36
CA HIS A 13 -12.71 -4.59 23.62
C HIS A 13 -11.18 -4.49 23.63
N ILE A 14 -10.50 -5.22 22.74
CA ILE A 14 -9.03 -5.24 22.63
C ILE A 14 -8.58 -4.16 21.66
N LYS A 15 -7.77 -3.22 22.16
CA LYS A 15 -7.06 -2.25 21.33
C LYS A 15 -5.81 -2.91 20.74
N ARG A 16 -5.66 -2.80 19.42
CA ARG A 16 -4.45 -3.21 18.67
C ARG A 16 -3.48 -2.05 18.51
N VAL A 17 -4.02 -0.86 18.31
CA VAL A 17 -3.29 0.42 18.29
C VAL A 17 -3.99 1.32 19.30
N ASN A 18 -3.23 2.02 20.14
CA ASN A 18 -3.79 2.83 21.20
C ASN A 18 -3.13 4.21 21.24
N ASP A 19 -3.88 5.23 20.83
CA ASP A 19 -3.51 6.64 20.91
C ASP A 19 -2.13 7.00 20.32
N VAL A 20 -1.85 6.49 19.11
CA VAL A 20 -0.58 6.78 18.42
C VAL A 20 -0.69 8.13 17.70
N SER A 21 0.37 8.92 17.76
CA SER A 21 0.49 10.19 17.02
C SER A 21 1.90 10.36 16.49
N PHE A 22 2.04 10.79 15.24
CA PHE A 22 3.32 11.18 14.66
C PHE A 22 3.14 12.14 13.48
N SER A 23 4.18 12.91 13.19
CA SER A 23 4.31 13.74 12.00
C SER A 23 5.54 13.31 11.22
N LEU A 24 5.46 13.35 9.90
CA LEU A 24 6.56 13.05 8.99
C LEU A 24 6.60 14.13 7.91
N LYS A 25 7.80 14.64 7.60
CA LYS A 25 7.99 15.60 6.51
C LYS A 25 8.41 14.89 5.22
N ARG A 26 8.29 15.61 4.11
CA ARG A 26 8.79 15.16 2.80
C ARG A 26 10.28 14.86 2.89
N GLY A 27 10.68 13.66 2.46
CA GLY A 27 12.08 13.20 2.46
C GLY A 27 12.58 12.60 3.79
N GLU A 28 11.75 12.57 4.84
CA GLU A 28 12.13 11.94 6.11
C GLU A 28 11.80 10.44 6.11
N ILE A 29 12.62 9.67 6.83
CA ILE A 29 12.40 8.24 7.07
C ILE A 29 11.99 8.04 8.53
N LEU A 30 10.78 7.51 8.75
CA LEU A 30 10.28 7.15 10.08
C LEU A 30 10.41 5.65 10.32
N GLY A 31 11.17 5.28 11.34
CA GLY A 31 11.22 3.91 11.85
C GLY A 31 10.13 3.67 12.90
N ILE A 32 9.33 2.61 12.74
CA ILE A 32 8.37 2.13 13.75
C ILE A 32 8.81 0.73 14.19
N ALA A 33 9.27 0.60 15.44
CA ALA A 33 9.79 -0.63 16.00
C ALA A 33 9.00 -1.07 17.23
N GLY A 34 9.04 -2.37 17.55
CA GLY A 34 8.34 -2.97 18.67
C GLY A 34 8.26 -4.49 18.57
N LEU A 35 7.92 -5.14 19.68
CA LEU A 35 7.74 -6.59 19.73
C LEU A 35 6.62 -7.06 18.78
N VAL A 36 6.56 -8.37 18.54
CA VAL A 36 5.43 -8.98 17.83
C VAL A 36 4.14 -8.69 18.59
N GLY A 37 3.12 -8.24 17.86
CA GLY A 37 1.83 -7.84 18.45
C GLY A 37 1.78 -6.41 19.00
N ALA A 38 2.83 -5.60 18.82
CA ALA A 38 2.85 -4.20 19.25
C ALA A 38 1.94 -3.25 18.42
N GLY A 39 1.21 -3.76 17.41
CA GLY A 39 0.28 -2.95 16.60
C GLY A 39 0.90 -2.29 15.37
N ARG A 40 2.14 -2.66 14.98
CA ARG A 40 2.86 -2.04 13.85
C ARG A 40 2.13 -2.26 12.53
N THR A 41 1.83 -3.51 12.22
CA THR A 41 1.16 -3.90 10.98
C THR A 41 -0.27 -3.37 10.96
N GLU A 42 -0.97 -3.44 12.08
CA GLU A 42 -2.31 -2.89 12.23
C GLU A 42 -2.36 -1.37 12.01
N LEU A 43 -1.40 -0.63 12.55
CA LEU A 43 -1.28 0.82 12.32
C LEU A 43 -1.12 1.14 10.82
N VAL A 44 -0.20 0.45 10.14
CA VAL A 44 0.04 0.66 8.70
C VAL A 44 -1.18 0.25 7.87
N GLN A 45 -1.82 -0.86 8.20
CA GLN A 45 -3.05 -1.32 7.54
C GLN A 45 -4.20 -0.32 7.71
N CYS A 46 -4.33 0.32 8.87
CA CYS A 46 -5.34 1.36 9.06
C CYS A 46 -5.04 2.59 8.19
N LEU A 47 -3.79 3.06 8.18
CA LEU A 47 -3.36 4.20 7.35
C LEU A 47 -3.53 3.95 5.85
N PHE A 48 -3.42 2.70 5.41
CA PHE A 48 -3.63 2.30 4.02
C PHE A 48 -5.09 1.92 3.72
N GLY A 49 -6.00 1.95 4.71
CA GLY A 49 -7.42 1.64 4.51
C GLY A 49 -7.71 0.16 4.25
N VAL A 50 -6.87 -0.76 4.72
CA VAL A 50 -7.08 -2.22 4.57
C VAL A 50 -7.35 -2.94 5.89
N TRP A 51 -7.33 -2.21 7.01
CA TRP A 51 -7.69 -2.78 8.31
C TRP A 51 -9.20 -3.13 8.35
N PRO A 52 -9.56 -4.39 8.64
CA PRO A 52 -10.96 -4.81 8.65
C PRO A 52 -11.72 -4.39 9.93
N GLY A 53 -11.01 -3.94 10.97
CA GLY A 53 -11.61 -3.55 12.24
C GLY A 53 -11.98 -2.07 12.29
N ARG A 54 -12.64 -1.68 13.39
CA ARG A 54 -12.85 -0.26 13.70
C ARG A 54 -11.51 0.40 14.02
N TRP A 55 -11.36 1.64 13.57
CA TRP A 55 -10.31 2.55 13.99
C TRP A 55 -10.86 3.97 14.05
N GLU A 56 -10.15 4.86 14.73
CA GLU A 56 -10.41 6.30 14.76
C GLU A 56 -9.10 7.06 14.86
N GLY A 57 -9.11 8.32 14.43
CA GLY A 57 -7.94 9.18 14.41
C GLY A 57 -8.05 10.19 13.27
N LYS A 58 -7.08 11.11 13.20
CA LYS A 58 -7.00 12.10 12.12
C LYS A 58 -5.74 11.90 11.30
N VAL A 59 -5.90 11.80 9.99
CA VAL A 59 -4.80 11.75 9.01
C VAL A 59 -4.79 13.07 8.26
N MET A 60 -3.59 13.63 8.08
CA MET A 60 -3.36 14.84 7.31
C MET A 60 -2.18 14.61 6.37
N ILE A 61 -2.33 15.03 5.12
CA ILE A 61 -1.30 14.97 4.07
C ILE A 61 -1.20 16.39 3.50
N ASP A 62 0.02 16.95 3.47
CA ASP A 62 0.26 18.34 3.03
C ASP A 62 -0.71 19.35 3.70
N ASN A 63 -0.90 19.21 5.02
CA ASN A 63 -1.82 20.00 5.87
C ASN A 63 -3.31 19.90 5.52
N GLN A 64 -3.71 18.97 4.64
CA GLN A 64 -5.11 18.71 4.33
C GLN A 64 -5.59 17.46 5.07
N ALA A 65 -6.75 17.55 5.72
CA ALA A 65 -7.39 16.40 6.35
C ALA A 65 -7.85 15.43 5.26
N VAL A 66 -7.51 14.15 5.41
CA VAL A 66 -7.88 13.08 4.47
C VAL A 66 -8.66 11.99 5.20
N ASP A 67 -9.61 11.39 4.51
CA ASP A 67 -10.42 10.28 5.00
C ASP A 67 -10.15 9.04 4.14
N ILE A 68 -9.37 8.11 4.68
CA ILE A 68 -8.91 6.90 3.99
C ILE A 68 -9.63 5.70 4.59
N ARG A 69 -10.67 5.23 3.91
CA ARG A 69 -11.51 4.09 4.31
C ARG A 69 -11.21 2.82 3.50
N HIS A 70 -10.56 2.96 2.34
CA HIS A 70 -10.13 1.85 1.50
C HIS A 70 -8.82 2.18 0.75
N CYS A 71 -8.10 1.15 0.27
CA CYS A 71 -6.76 1.32 -0.31
C CYS A 71 -6.71 2.25 -1.54
N GLN A 72 -7.75 2.28 -2.37
CA GLN A 72 -7.77 3.18 -3.54
C GLN A 72 -7.70 4.66 -3.14
N GLN A 73 -8.25 5.04 -1.97
CA GLN A 73 -8.13 6.42 -1.47
C GLN A 73 -6.70 6.72 -1.01
N ALA A 74 -6.02 5.77 -0.36
CA ALA A 74 -4.63 5.92 0.02
C ALA A 74 -3.74 6.12 -1.22
N ILE A 75 -3.94 5.30 -2.24
CA ILE A 75 -3.21 5.37 -3.52
C ILE A 75 -3.44 6.71 -4.22
N ALA A 76 -4.69 7.22 -4.24
CA ALA A 76 -5.02 8.53 -4.81
C ALA A 76 -4.29 9.69 -4.11
N HIS A 77 -3.91 9.52 -2.85
CA HIS A 77 -3.08 10.45 -2.08
C HIS A 77 -1.57 10.16 -2.15
N GLY A 78 -1.13 9.26 -3.04
CA GLY A 78 0.27 8.92 -3.23
C GLY A 78 0.86 8.02 -2.14
N ILE A 79 0.01 7.35 -1.35
CA ILE A 79 0.46 6.37 -0.35
C ILE A 79 0.54 4.99 -1.02
N ALA A 80 1.71 4.36 -0.91
CA ALA A 80 1.91 2.96 -1.27
C ALA A 80 2.21 2.13 -0.02
N MET A 81 1.75 0.88 0.01
CA MET A 81 2.02 -0.06 1.09
C MET A 81 2.66 -1.32 0.52
N VAL A 82 3.75 -1.75 1.14
CA VAL A 82 4.32 -3.08 0.96
C VAL A 82 3.87 -3.94 2.13
N PRO A 83 3.08 -5.02 1.91
CA PRO A 83 2.59 -5.84 3.00
C PRO A 83 3.70 -6.64 3.68
N GLU A 84 3.46 -7.03 4.93
CA GLU A 84 4.37 -7.88 5.71
C GLU A 84 4.48 -9.28 5.08
N ASP A 85 3.34 -9.93 4.81
CA ASP A 85 3.31 -11.18 4.04
C ASP A 85 3.21 -10.89 2.54
N ARG A 86 4.37 -10.66 1.94
CA ARG A 86 4.48 -10.34 0.50
C ARG A 86 4.02 -11.46 -0.41
N LYS A 87 4.10 -12.71 0.03
CA LYS A 87 3.70 -13.87 -0.79
C LYS A 87 2.18 -14.00 -0.85
N ARG A 88 1.53 -13.75 0.28
CA ARG A 88 0.08 -13.85 0.41
C ARG A 88 -0.63 -12.60 -0.13
N ASP A 89 -0.14 -11.42 0.24
CA ASP A 89 -0.87 -10.16 0.03
C ASP A 89 -0.20 -9.26 -1.02
N GLY A 90 1.05 -9.53 -1.41
CA GLY A 90 1.84 -8.65 -2.27
C GLY A 90 1.94 -9.07 -3.74
N ILE A 91 1.64 -10.32 -4.08
CA ILE A 91 1.75 -10.87 -5.43
C ILE A 91 0.64 -11.88 -5.73
N VAL A 92 0.46 -12.19 -7.01
CA VAL A 92 -0.32 -13.35 -7.47
C VAL A 92 0.67 -14.48 -7.77
N PRO A 93 0.77 -15.53 -6.92
CA PRO A 93 1.86 -16.52 -7.02
C PRO A 93 1.81 -17.38 -8.28
N VAL A 94 0.62 -17.54 -8.87
CA VAL A 94 0.42 -18.31 -10.10
C VAL A 94 0.80 -17.53 -11.37
N MET A 95 1.10 -16.23 -11.25
CA MET A 95 1.48 -15.38 -12.37
C MET A 95 3.01 -15.26 -12.48
N ALA A 96 3.49 -15.12 -13.72
CA ALA A 96 4.89 -14.79 -13.97
C ALA A 96 5.27 -13.45 -13.34
N VAL A 97 6.57 -13.25 -13.05
CA VAL A 97 7.10 -12.02 -12.46
C VAL A 97 6.74 -10.80 -13.30
N GLY A 98 6.94 -10.87 -14.62
CA GLY A 98 6.60 -9.77 -15.53
C GLY A 98 5.13 -9.36 -15.46
N LYS A 99 4.22 -10.34 -15.42
CA LYS A 99 2.77 -10.09 -15.28
C LYS A 99 2.40 -9.51 -13.91
N ASN A 100 3.10 -9.89 -12.83
CA ASN A 100 2.93 -9.25 -11.51
C ASN A 100 3.37 -7.78 -11.52
N ILE A 101 4.44 -7.45 -12.25
CA ILE A 101 4.93 -6.06 -12.38
C ILE A 101 3.94 -5.19 -13.15
N THR A 102 3.39 -5.70 -14.26
CA THR A 102 2.44 -4.95 -15.11
C THR A 102 1.03 -4.88 -14.51
N LEU A 103 0.68 -5.75 -13.56
CA LEU A 103 -0.65 -5.83 -12.96
C LEU A 103 -1.14 -4.51 -12.36
N ALA A 104 -0.25 -3.75 -11.70
CA ALA A 104 -0.60 -2.45 -11.11
C ALA A 104 -0.89 -1.36 -12.17
N ALA A 105 -0.52 -1.60 -13.43
CA ALA A 105 -0.70 -0.69 -14.56
C ALA A 105 -1.49 -1.34 -15.71
N LEU A 106 -2.35 -2.32 -15.38
CA LEU A 106 -3.08 -3.13 -16.36
C LEU A 106 -3.97 -2.29 -17.29
N ASP A 107 -4.43 -1.14 -16.83
CA ASP A 107 -5.19 -0.16 -17.62
C ASP A 107 -4.44 0.31 -18.88
N ARG A 108 -3.10 0.22 -18.91
CA ARG A 108 -2.28 0.54 -20.08
C ARG A 108 -2.37 -0.51 -21.19
N PHE A 109 -2.82 -1.71 -20.86
CA PHE A 109 -2.87 -2.87 -21.76
C PHE A 109 -4.31 -3.35 -21.98
N THR A 110 -5.30 -2.69 -21.39
CA THR A 110 -6.72 -3.07 -21.54
C THR A 110 -7.47 -2.11 -22.44
N GLY A 111 -8.25 -2.66 -23.37
CA GLY A 111 -9.10 -1.90 -24.29
C GLY A 111 -10.48 -1.59 -23.71
N LYS A 112 -11.28 -0.81 -24.45
CA LYS A 112 -12.64 -0.37 -24.07
C LYS A 112 -13.65 -1.51 -23.81
N ILE A 113 -13.34 -2.75 -24.17
CA ILE A 113 -14.23 -3.92 -24.08
C ILE A 113 -13.59 -5.02 -23.23
N SER A 114 -12.89 -4.67 -22.15
CA SER A 114 -12.24 -5.63 -21.23
C SER A 114 -11.33 -6.66 -21.93
N HIS A 115 -10.76 -6.28 -23.07
CA HIS A 115 -9.79 -7.09 -23.81
C HIS A 115 -8.38 -6.71 -23.36
N LEU A 116 -7.54 -7.71 -23.07
CA LEU A 116 -6.13 -7.52 -22.73
C LEU A 116 -5.27 -7.65 -23.99
N ASP A 117 -4.49 -6.62 -24.31
CA ASP A 117 -3.45 -6.68 -25.34
C ASP A 117 -2.21 -7.37 -24.78
N ASP A 118 -2.23 -8.70 -24.80
CA ASP A 118 -1.12 -9.54 -24.32
C ASP A 118 0.19 -9.28 -25.06
N ALA A 119 0.13 -8.91 -26.34
CA ALA A 119 1.32 -8.64 -27.14
C ALA A 119 2.00 -7.34 -26.69
N ALA A 120 1.22 -6.28 -26.46
CA ALA A 120 1.73 -5.02 -25.93
C ALA A 120 2.29 -5.18 -24.50
N GLU A 121 1.60 -5.95 -23.65
CA GLU A 121 2.06 -6.23 -22.29
C GLU A 121 3.37 -7.02 -22.30
N GLN A 122 3.45 -8.10 -23.10
CA GLN A 122 4.66 -8.93 -23.21
C GLN A 122 5.85 -8.13 -23.74
N LYS A 123 5.62 -7.24 -24.71
CA LYS A 123 6.64 -6.32 -25.21
C LYS A 123 7.17 -5.41 -24.10
N CYS A 124 6.29 -4.79 -23.32
CA CYS A 124 6.69 -3.92 -22.20
C CYS A 124 7.51 -4.67 -21.13
N ILE A 125 7.15 -5.92 -20.84
CA ILE A 125 7.89 -6.78 -19.90
C ILE A 125 9.31 -7.01 -20.41
N LEU A 126 9.47 -7.41 -21.67
CA LEU A 126 10.78 -7.67 -22.26
C LEU A 126 11.66 -6.43 -22.32
N GLU A 127 11.09 -5.27 -22.67
CA GLU A 127 11.80 -3.99 -22.68
C GLU A 127 12.28 -3.59 -21.28
N SER A 128 11.46 -3.84 -20.26
CA SER A 128 11.79 -3.54 -18.87
C SER A 128 12.91 -4.44 -18.31
N LEU A 129 12.99 -5.70 -18.76
CA LEU A 129 14.06 -6.62 -18.40
C LEU A 129 15.40 -6.30 -19.07
N GLN A 130 15.37 -5.66 -20.24
CA GLN A 130 16.57 -5.26 -20.98
C GLN A 130 17.13 -3.91 -20.51
N ARG A 131 16.40 -3.17 -19.67
CA ARG A 131 16.80 -1.85 -19.20
C ARG A 131 17.78 -2.01 -18.02
N PRO A 132 19.03 -1.55 -18.12
CA PRO A 132 19.98 -1.62 -17.01
C PRO A 132 19.48 -0.79 -15.82
N GLU A 133 19.61 -1.34 -14.61
CA GLU A 133 19.07 -0.80 -13.34
C GLU A 133 19.58 0.61 -12.94
N SER A 134 20.52 1.19 -13.69
CA SER A 134 21.15 2.47 -13.38
C SER A 134 20.27 3.72 -13.63
N GLU A 135 19.14 3.60 -14.35
CA GLU A 135 18.28 4.77 -14.66
C GLU A 135 17.12 5.01 -13.68
N ASN A 136 16.76 4.04 -12.83
CA ASN A 136 15.47 4.06 -12.11
C ASN A 136 15.52 4.47 -10.63
N ILE A 137 16.69 4.84 -10.09
CA ILE A 137 16.85 5.21 -8.66
C ILE A 137 16.91 6.75 -8.46
N LEU A 138 16.93 7.56 -9.53
CA LEU A 138 17.14 9.01 -9.46
C LEU A 138 15.92 9.88 -9.85
N ALA A 139 14.69 9.35 -9.81
CA ALA A 139 13.47 10.15 -10.03
C ALA A 139 12.59 10.23 -8.78
#